data_AF-A0A392TZ88-F1
#
_entry.id   AF-A0A392TZ88-F1
#
_cell.length_a   1.000
_cell.length_b   1.000
_cell.length_c   1.000
_cell.angle_alpha   90.00
_cell.angle_beta   90.00
_cell.angle_gamma   90.00
#
_symmetry.space_group_name_H-M   'P 1'
#
loop_
_entity.id
_entity.type
_entity.pdbx_description
1 polymer ?
#
loop_
_entity_poly.entity_id
_entity_poly.type
_entity_poly.pdbx_seq_one_letter_code
_entity_poly.pdbx_strand_id
1 'polypeptide(L)' 'MPGTSPISMAPYRKSAAELEKLKEQLEELLEKRFVRLSVSPWGAPVLLVKKKDESVRLCIDYRQLNK' A
#
# COMPACT_ATOMS: atom_id res chain seq x y z
N MET A 1 -9.24 5.63 -18.37
CA MET A 1 -10.14 5.98 -19.48
C MET A 1 -11.46 6.52 -18.91
N PRO A 2 -12.19 7.40 -19.62
CA PRO A 2 -13.55 7.75 -19.21
C PRO A 2 -14.38 6.46 -19.04
N GLY A 3 -15.00 6.26 -17.87
CA GLY A 3 -15.85 5.09 -17.59
C GLY A 3 -15.18 3.88 -16.93
N THR A 4 -13.92 3.95 -16.49
CA THR A 4 -13.29 2.82 -15.75
C THR A 4 -13.90 2.70 -14.35
N SER A 5 -14.45 1.52 -14.02
CA SER A 5 -14.98 1.20 -12.70
C SER A 5 -13.86 1.10 -11.65
N PRO A 6 -14.15 1.35 -10.36
CA PRO A 6 -13.15 1.24 -9.30
C PRO A 6 -12.54 -0.16 -9.23
N ILE A 7 -11.20 -0.20 -9.16
CA ILE A 7 -10.46 -1.42 -8.89
C ILE A 7 -10.28 -1.52 -7.38
N SER A 8 -10.86 -2.55 -6.76
CA SER A 8 -10.67 -2.87 -5.35
C SER A 8 -10.09 -4.28 -5.22
N MET A 9 -8.81 -4.34 -4.89
CA MET A 9 -8.08 -5.60 -4.71
C MET A 9 -7.88 -5.91 -3.23
N ALA A 10 -8.06 -7.18 -2.87
CA ALA A 10 -7.75 -7.65 -1.54
C ALA A 10 -6.25 -7.51 -1.24
N PRO A 11 -5.86 -7.15 0.00
CA PRO A 11 -4.46 -7.18 0.43
C PRO A 11 -3.86 -8.58 0.30
N TYR A 12 -2.58 -8.65 -0.05
CA TYR A 12 -1.84 -9.92 0.02
C TYR A 12 -1.74 -10.42 1.47
N ARG A 13 -1.73 -11.74 1.64
CA ARG A 13 -1.46 -12.37 2.94
C ARG A 13 -0.08 -11.93 3.44
N LYS A 14 -0.03 -11.48 4.69
CA LYS A 14 1.20 -11.07 5.38
C LYS A 14 1.35 -11.85 6.68
N SER A 15 2.59 -12.06 7.09
CA SER A 15 2.92 -12.54 8.44
C SER A 15 2.65 -11.45 9.49
N ALA A 16 2.64 -11.84 10.77
CA ALA A 16 2.44 -10.89 11.88
C ALA A 16 3.51 -9.78 11.90
N ALA A 17 4.78 -10.15 11.70
CA ALA A 17 5.90 -9.20 11.67
C ALA A 17 5.80 -8.20 10.51
N GLU A 18 5.37 -8.67 9.33
CA GLU A 18 5.14 -7.78 8.18
C GLU A 18 3.97 -6.83 8.41
N LEU A 19 2.91 -7.26 9.11
CA LEU A 19 1.79 -6.39 9.44
C LEU A 19 2.17 -5.30 10.44
N GLU A 20 2.99 -5.63 11.43
CA GLU A 20 3.54 -4.66 12.38
C GLU A 20 4.39 -3.61 11.65
N LYS A 21 5.32 -4.04 10.79
CA LYS A 21 6.15 -3.10 10.02
C LYS A 21 5.33 -2.24 9.06
N LEU A 22 4.29 -2.81 8.46
CA LEU A 22 3.37 -2.07 7.60
C LEU A 22 2.65 -0.96 8.37
N LYS A 23 2.19 -1.24 9.60
CA LYS A 23 1.52 -0.24 10.45
C LYS A 23 2.46 0.90 10.83
N GLU A 24 3.67 0.61 11.28
CA GLU A 24 4.68 1.63 11.61
C GLU A 24 4.93 2.58 10.42
N GLN A 25 5.12 2.02 9.21
CA GLN A 25 5.36 2.86 8.02
C GLN A 25 4.12 3.68 7.63
N LEU A 26 2.91 3.14 7.81
CA LEU A 26 1.69 3.90 7.53
C LEU A 26 1.50 5.07 8.53
N GLU A 27 1.81 4.85 9.81
CA GLU A 27 1.78 5.89 10.83
C GLU A 27 2.76 7.02 10.51
N GLU A 28 4.00 6.69 10.13
CA GLU A 28 5.00 7.67 9.71
C GLU A 28 4.53 8.49 8.49
N LEU A 29 3.88 7.83 7.51
CA LEU A 29 3.33 8.51 6.33
C LEU A 29 2.13 9.41 6.67
N LEU A 30 1.32 9.04 7.65
CA LEU A 30 0.21 9.85 8.16
C LEU A 30 0.72 11.07 8.92
N GLU A 31 1.74 10.90 9.77
CA GLU A 31 2.40 11.98 10.50
C GLU A 31 3.03 13.00 9.56
N LYS A 32 3.75 12.52 8.53
CA LYS A 32 4.33 13.35 7.47
C LYS A 32 3.31 13.99 6.53
N ARG A 33 2.01 13.66 6.69
CA ARG A 33 0.91 14.13 5.83
C ARG A 33 1.06 13.75 4.35
N PHE A 34 1.84 12.71 4.05
CA PHE A 34 1.96 12.17 2.70
C PHE A 34 0.74 11.34 2.30
N VAL A 35 0.06 10.73 3.28
CA VAL A 35 -1.19 10.00 3.09
C VAL A 35 -2.25 10.48 4.07
N ARG A 36 -3.51 10.08 3.82
CA ARG A 36 -4.64 10.30 4.71
C ARG A 36 -5.56 9.08 4.68
N LEU A 37 -6.39 8.94 5.72
CA LEU A 37 -7.49 7.98 5.69
C LEU A 37 -8.44 8.31 4.52
N SER A 38 -8.96 7.27 3.90
CA SER A 38 -9.75 7.36 2.67
C SER A 38 -10.93 6.41 2.73
N VAL A 39 -12.06 6.84 2.16
CA VAL A 39 -13.27 6.03 1.91
C VAL A 39 -13.45 5.76 0.42
N SER A 40 -12.36 5.81 -0.35
CA SER A 40 -12.36 5.60 -1.79
C SER A 40 -12.85 4.19 -2.13
N PRO A 41 -13.66 4.02 -3.19
CA PRO A 41 -14.01 2.70 -3.72
C PRO A 41 -12.82 2.01 -4.41
N TRP A 42 -11.71 2.74 -4.62
CA TRP A 42 -10.47 2.21 -5.18
C TRP A 42 -9.53 1.68 -4.08
N GLY A 43 -8.99 0.49 -4.30
CA GLY A 43 -8.05 -0.16 -3.40
C GLY A 43 -7.01 -0.96 -4.17
N ALA A 44 -5.73 -0.70 -3.89
CA ALA A 44 -4.60 -1.43 -4.43
C ALA A 44 -3.83 -2.12 -3.29
N PRO A 45 -3.28 -3.34 -3.50
CA PRO A 45 -2.59 -4.04 -2.44
C PRO A 45 -1.18 -3.46 -2.23
N VAL A 46 -0.69 -3.60 -1.01
CA VAL A 46 0.65 -3.13 -0.60
C VAL A 46 1.60 -4.32 -0.49
N LEU A 47 2.85 -4.10 -0.89
CA LEU A 47 3.98 -5.01 -0.81
C LEU A 47 5.07 -4.40 0.08
N LEU A 48 5.73 -5.23 0.88
CA LEU A 48 6.96 -4.85 1.59
C LEU A 48 8.14 -5.46 0.83
N VAL A 49 9.14 -4.64 0.53
CA VAL A 49 10.31 -5.06 -0.23
C VAL A 49 11.56 -4.77 0.58
N LYS A 50 12.38 -5.79 0.84
CA LYS A 50 13.71 -5.62 1.45
C LYS A 50 14.66 -5.00 0.43
N LYS A 51 15.27 -3.87 0.77
CA LYS A 51 16.33 -3.22 -0.01
C LYS A 51 17.69 -3.85 0.29
N LYS A 52 18.69 -3.49 -0.52
CA LYS A 52 20.09 -3.93 -0.35
C LYS A 52 20.71 -3.48 0.97
N ASP A 53 20.29 -2.31 1.48
CA ASP A 53 20.70 -1.75 2.78
C ASP A 53 19.92 -2.36 3.96
N GLU A 54 19.23 -3.47 3.72
CA GLU A 54 18.36 -4.18 4.68
C GLU A 54 17.11 -3.42 5.14
N SER A 55 16.93 -2.17 4.72
CA SER A 55 15.71 -1.43 5.00
C SER A 55 14.51 -2.04 4.25
N VAL A 56 13.31 -1.87 4.81
CA VAL A 56 12.06 -2.32 4.19
C VAL A 56 11.37 -1.12 3.54
N ARG A 57 10.91 -1.27 2.30
CA ARG A 57 10.13 -0.25 1.60
C ARG A 57 8.70 -0.72 1.36
N LEU A 58 7.74 0.16 1.68
CA LEU A 58 6.35 0.06 1.28
C LEU A 58 6.21 0.37 -0.21
N CYS A 59 5.67 -0.57 -0.98
CA CYS A 59 5.39 -0.43 -2.41
C CYS A 59 3.90 -0.70 -2.66
N ILE A 60 3.21 0.19 -3.36
CA ILE A 60 1.80 -0.02 -3.76
C ILE A 60 1.78 -0.65 -5.14
N ASP A 61 1.05 -1.75 -5.30
CA ASP A 61 0.92 -2.44 -6.58
C ASP A 61 -0.15 -1.79 -7.47
N TYR A 62 0.27 -0.78 -8.24
CA TYR A 62 -0.57 -0.08 -9.19
C TYR A 62 -0.72 -0.79 -10.54
N ARG A 63 -0.27 -2.05 -10.70
CA ARG A 63 -0.31 -2.71 -12.02
C ARG A 63 -1.69 -2.76 -12.65
N GLN A 64 -2.74 -3.00 -11.86
CA GLN A 64 -4.12 -2.98 -12.38
C GLN A 64 -4.62 -1.56 -12.69
N LEU A 65 -4.18 -0.57 -11.90
CA LEU A 65 -4.54 0.83 -12.10
C LEU A 65 -3.90 1.42 -13.36
N ASN A 66 -2.66 1.01 -13.67
CA ASN A 66 -1.85 1.54 -14.77
C ASN A 66 -2.07 0.81 -16.11
N LYS A 67 -3.09 -0.06 -16.19
CA LYS A 67 -3.55 -0.62 -17.46
C LYS A 67 -4.24 0.45 -18.29
#